data_AF-A0A0R2B6H0-F1
#
_entry.id   AF-A0A0R2B6H0-F1
#
_cell.length_a   1.000
_cell.length_b   1.000
_cell.length_c   1.000
_cell.angle_alpha   90.00
_cell.angle_beta   90.00
_cell.angle_gamma   90.00
#
_symmetry.space_group_name_H-M   'P 1'
#
loop_
_entity.id
_entity.type
_entity.pdbx_description
1 polymer ?
#
loop_
_entity_poly.entity_id
_entity_poly.type
_entity_poly.pdbx_seq_one_letter_code
_entity_poly.pdbx_strand_id
1 'polypeptide(L)'
;MNKWGAVTLVGLLLGGVGATAVNPQQVSAAKTITSQAALNAAIKKDTDLKPSATILSQSSSFYSRYRTSLTKNFNMGKKITTFHNHKTYVYVKSPSLKSYTKTAMNTWNKALGRKVFVTGTANKHDLVVTARNAGTAWDGMNNGKTLTINSYRLNDASYLKGLGNTAKTRSLYTQYMSFLSRYSKLTNNKARVASYNQGVKTYNALLAAKKAAAPTKSNYWSAIMVHELGHSLGLNHTPYLTDIMYAEKSNNGLTAAVAGKYAWTGPKDTNASRLMKPTVSSRDVSRAKLAYKMGLW
;
A
#
# COMPACT_ATOMS: atom_id res chain seq x y z
N MET A 1 -17.27 23.03 69.10
CA MET A 1 -18.63 23.31 68.58
C MET A 1 -18.75 22.52 67.29
N ASN A 2 -19.23 21.29 67.36
CA ASN A 2 -20.64 20.88 67.13
C ASN A 2 -20.97 20.92 65.63
N LYS A 3 -21.51 19.89 64.97
CA LYS A 3 -22.11 18.63 65.42
C LYS A 3 -22.30 17.73 64.19
N TRP A 4 -22.31 16.43 64.48
CA TRP A 4 -22.90 15.36 63.67
C TRP A 4 -24.42 15.50 63.53
N GLY A 5 -24.98 14.82 62.51
CA GLY A 5 -26.39 14.36 62.45
C GLY A 5 -27.04 14.66 61.10
N ALA A 6 -27.87 13.80 60.50
CA ALA A 6 -28.30 12.46 60.83
C ALA A 6 -28.88 11.80 59.55
N VAL A 7 -29.01 10.48 59.64
CA VAL A 7 -29.54 9.51 58.68
C VAL A 7 -31.01 9.80 58.30
N THR A 8 -31.40 9.49 57.06
CA THR A 8 -32.71 8.90 56.81
C THR A 8 -32.57 7.75 55.82
N LEU A 9 -32.83 6.56 56.35
CA LEU A 9 -32.95 5.28 55.68
C LEU A 9 -34.35 5.20 55.08
N VAL A 10 -34.48 5.00 53.78
CA VAL A 10 -35.73 4.53 53.17
C VAL A 10 -35.41 3.22 52.48
N GLY A 11 -35.91 2.13 53.07
CA GLY A 11 -35.81 0.81 52.51
C GLY A 11 -36.66 0.72 51.25
N LEU A 12 -36.09 0.14 50.19
CA LEU A 12 -36.86 -0.57 49.18
C LEU A 12 -36.14 -1.90 48.93
N LEU A 13 -36.67 -2.95 49.55
CA LEU A 13 -36.53 -4.31 49.07
C LEU A 13 -37.26 -4.40 47.73
N LEU A 14 -36.57 -4.81 46.67
CA LEU A 14 -37.17 -5.47 45.49
C LEU A 14 -36.06 -6.15 44.66
N GLY A 15 -36.17 -7.46 44.52
CA GLY A 15 -35.76 -8.18 43.32
C GLY A 15 -34.28 -8.50 43.17
N GLY A 16 -33.88 -9.68 43.66
CA GLY A 16 -32.68 -10.35 43.18
C GLY A 16 -32.80 -10.62 41.68
N VAL A 17 -31.89 -10.01 40.91
CA VAL A 17 -31.55 -10.46 39.56
C VAL A 17 -30.05 -10.64 39.58
N GLY A 18 -29.60 -11.88 39.39
CA GLY A 18 -28.20 -12.25 39.45
C GLY A 18 -27.36 -11.35 38.54
N ALA A 19 -26.49 -10.55 39.15
CA ALA A 19 -25.36 -9.97 38.47
C ALA A 19 -24.46 -11.13 38.05
N THR A 20 -24.68 -11.65 36.83
CA THR A 20 -23.70 -12.47 36.16
C THR A 20 -22.47 -11.59 35.99
N ALA A 21 -21.46 -11.88 36.80
CA ALA A 21 -20.13 -11.34 36.58
C ALA A 21 -19.76 -11.61 35.12
N VAL A 22 -19.63 -10.56 34.34
CA VAL A 22 -19.15 -10.64 32.96
C VAL A 22 -17.72 -11.13 33.09
N ASN A 23 -17.52 -12.42 32.88
CA ASN A 23 -16.22 -13.07 32.83
C ASN A 23 -15.39 -12.26 31.82
N PRO A 24 -14.30 -11.56 32.22
CA PRO A 24 -13.48 -10.83 31.28
C PRO A 24 -12.95 -11.86 30.30
N GLN A 25 -13.51 -11.78 29.09
CA GLN A 25 -13.29 -12.68 27.99
C GLN A 25 -11.80 -12.97 27.91
N GLN A 26 -11.48 -14.22 28.27
CA GLN A 26 -10.18 -14.83 28.21
C GLN A 26 -9.65 -14.57 26.80
N VAL A 27 -8.82 -13.55 26.64
CA VAL A 27 -8.14 -13.27 25.38
C VAL A 27 -7.24 -14.48 25.18
N SER A 28 -7.69 -15.42 24.35
CA SER A 28 -6.95 -16.65 24.13
C SER A 28 -5.54 -16.27 23.72
N ALA A 29 -4.55 -16.70 24.50
CA ALA A 29 -3.16 -16.40 24.23
C ALA A 29 -2.88 -16.82 22.79
N ALA A 30 -2.37 -15.90 21.98
CA ALA A 30 -2.13 -16.18 20.58
C ALA A 30 -1.25 -17.42 20.47
N LYS A 31 -1.72 -18.44 19.73
CA LYS A 31 -1.02 -19.71 19.58
C LYS A 31 0.43 -19.46 19.16
N THR A 32 1.37 -19.84 20.01
CA THR A 32 2.80 -19.71 19.74
C THR A 32 3.19 -20.61 18.57
N ILE A 33 3.87 -20.03 17.58
CA ILE A 33 4.39 -20.75 16.42
C ILE A 33 5.81 -21.22 16.73
N THR A 34 5.95 -22.50 17.05
CA THR A 34 7.23 -23.07 17.50
C THR A 34 8.02 -23.76 16.39
N SER A 35 7.40 -24.12 15.26
CA SER A 35 8.04 -24.84 14.14
C SER A 35 7.75 -24.21 12.76
N GLN A 36 8.59 -24.54 11.77
CA GLN A 36 8.40 -24.09 10.38
C GLN A 36 7.10 -24.63 9.78
N ALA A 37 6.69 -25.86 10.13
CA ALA A 37 5.42 -26.44 9.70
C ALA A 37 4.22 -25.63 10.25
N ALA A 38 4.27 -25.24 11.54
CA ALA A 38 3.25 -24.40 12.15
C ALA A 38 3.20 -23.00 11.50
N LEU A 39 4.36 -22.43 11.16
CA LEU A 39 4.43 -21.16 10.41
C LEU A 39 3.78 -21.29 9.03
N ASN A 40 4.11 -22.32 8.27
CA ASN A 40 3.54 -22.55 6.94
C ASN A 40 2.02 -22.73 7.02
N ALA A 41 1.52 -23.44 8.04
CA ALA A 41 0.09 -23.60 8.28
C ALA A 41 -0.61 -22.27 8.62
N ALA A 42 0.03 -21.41 9.43
CA ALA A 42 -0.48 -20.07 9.71
C ALA A 42 -0.54 -19.22 8.43
N ILE A 43 0.54 -19.16 7.65
CA ILE A 43 0.60 -18.42 6.38
C ILE A 43 -0.45 -18.89 5.37
N LYS A 44 -0.73 -20.20 5.30
CA LYS A 44 -1.74 -20.76 4.39
C LYS A 44 -3.16 -20.32 4.74
N LYS A 45 -3.46 -20.09 6.03
CA LYS A 45 -4.77 -19.62 6.49
C LYS A 45 -4.96 -18.11 6.29
N ASP A 46 -3.86 -17.36 6.20
CA ASP A 46 -3.89 -15.92 6.03
C ASP A 46 -4.40 -15.52 4.64
N THR A 47 -5.00 -14.33 4.55
CA THR A 47 -5.19 -13.67 3.26
C THR A 47 -3.82 -13.43 2.61
N ASP A 48 -3.70 -13.70 1.32
CA ASP A 48 -2.41 -13.63 0.62
C ASP A 48 -1.70 -12.27 0.83
N LEU A 49 -0.40 -12.36 1.15
CA LEU A 49 0.49 -11.25 1.50
C LEU A 49 0.03 -10.39 2.71
N LYS A 50 -1.00 -10.78 3.46
CA LYS A 50 -1.48 -10.05 4.65
C LYS A 50 -1.19 -10.85 5.91
N PRO A 51 -0.10 -10.54 6.66
CA PRO A 51 0.17 -11.20 7.94
C PRO A 51 -1.03 -11.07 8.89
N SER A 52 -1.46 -12.19 9.47
CA SER A 52 -2.53 -12.21 10.48
C SER A 52 -2.07 -11.71 11.84
N ALA A 53 -3.05 -11.47 12.72
CA ALA A 53 -2.80 -11.16 14.12
C ALA A 53 -1.95 -12.24 14.81
N THR A 54 -2.14 -13.53 14.48
CA THR A 54 -1.36 -14.63 15.04
C THR A 54 0.12 -14.52 14.70
N ILE A 55 0.47 -14.13 13.47
CA ILE A 55 1.89 -13.91 13.09
C ILE A 55 2.42 -12.63 13.75
N LEU A 56 1.62 -11.56 13.81
CA LEU A 56 2.02 -10.25 14.34
C LEU A 56 2.13 -10.18 15.87
N SER A 57 1.60 -11.18 16.59
CA SER A 57 1.64 -11.27 18.05
C SER A 57 2.79 -12.14 18.58
N GLN A 58 3.58 -12.77 17.71
CA GLN A 58 4.70 -13.61 18.14
C GLN A 58 5.82 -12.78 18.81
N SER A 59 6.71 -13.47 19.52
CA SER A 59 7.88 -12.89 20.21
C SER A 59 8.94 -12.36 19.24
N SER A 60 9.88 -11.56 19.74
CA SER A 60 11.04 -11.09 18.95
C SER A 60 11.87 -12.24 18.38
N SER A 61 12.11 -13.29 19.16
CA SER A 61 12.87 -14.47 18.75
C SER A 61 12.23 -15.21 17.57
N PHE A 62 10.90 -15.22 17.46
CA PHE A 62 10.18 -15.78 16.31
C PHE A 62 10.54 -15.03 15.01
N TYR A 63 10.51 -13.69 15.01
CA TYR A 63 10.81 -12.91 13.80
C TYR A 63 12.26 -13.06 13.36
N SER A 64 13.20 -13.16 14.31
CA SER A 64 14.59 -13.46 14.02
C SER A 64 14.76 -14.85 13.42
N ARG A 65 14.15 -15.88 14.03
CA ARG A 65 14.23 -17.28 13.58
C ARG A 65 13.65 -17.47 12.17
N TYR A 66 12.49 -16.88 11.90
CA TYR A 66 11.75 -17.11 10.65
C TYR A 66 11.86 -15.98 9.64
N ARG A 67 12.86 -15.09 9.80
CA ARG A 67 13.03 -13.88 8.98
C ARG A 67 12.92 -14.18 7.48
N THR A 68 13.67 -15.17 6.99
CA THR A 68 13.69 -15.54 5.56
C THR A 68 12.32 -16.00 5.07
N SER A 69 11.64 -16.86 5.83
CA SER A 69 10.30 -17.36 5.51
C SER A 69 9.28 -16.23 5.47
N LEU A 70 9.33 -15.29 6.42
CA LEU A 70 8.45 -14.13 6.48
C LEU A 70 8.72 -13.14 5.35
N THR A 71 10.01 -12.84 5.07
CA THR A 71 10.42 -11.99 3.95
C THR A 71 9.87 -12.53 2.63
N LYS A 72 10.03 -13.82 2.38
CA LYS A 72 9.53 -14.46 1.15
C LYS A 72 8.01 -14.43 1.07
N ASN A 73 7.32 -14.92 2.10
CA ASN A 73 5.87 -15.13 2.03
C ASN A 73 5.05 -13.84 2.07
N PHE A 74 5.60 -12.75 2.58
CA PHE A 74 4.95 -11.44 2.62
C PHE A 74 5.62 -10.42 1.69
N ASN A 75 6.49 -10.87 0.79
CA ASN A 75 7.23 -10.06 -0.17
C ASN A 75 7.90 -8.84 0.49
N MET A 76 8.59 -9.02 1.61
CA MET A 76 9.21 -7.90 2.33
C MET A 76 10.44 -7.40 1.56
N GLY A 77 10.66 -6.09 1.60
CA GLY A 77 11.86 -5.44 1.09
C GLY A 77 13.04 -5.55 2.07
N LYS A 78 14.14 -4.91 1.67
CA LYS A 78 15.29 -4.67 2.57
C LYS A 78 15.07 -3.38 3.36
N LYS A 79 15.83 -3.21 4.44
CA LYS A 79 15.95 -1.90 5.09
C LYS A 79 16.73 -0.98 4.17
N ILE A 80 16.08 0.04 3.62
CA ILE A 80 16.70 1.03 2.73
C ILE A 80 16.90 2.38 3.44
N THR A 81 15.94 2.77 4.29
CA THR A 81 15.95 4.07 4.97
C THR A 81 16.44 3.93 6.40
N THR A 82 17.15 4.95 6.89
CA THR A 82 17.58 5.02 8.29
C THR A 82 16.40 5.39 9.19
N PHE A 83 16.24 4.63 10.26
CA PHE A 83 15.29 4.89 11.34
C PHE A 83 16.02 4.89 12.67
N HIS A 84 15.74 5.91 13.48
CA HIS A 84 16.20 6.05 14.85
C HIS A 84 14.99 5.86 15.76
N ASN A 85 15.00 4.80 16.58
CA ASN A 85 13.87 4.45 17.45
C ASN A 85 12.52 4.43 16.69
N HIS A 86 12.53 3.83 15.51
CA HIS A 86 11.37 3.70 14.62
C HIS A 86 10.81 5.02 14.09
N LYS A 87 11.67 6.04 14.01
CA LYS A 87 11.38 7.34 13.41
C LYS A 87 12.40 7.69 12.35
N THR A 88 11.97 8.33 11.28
CA THR A 88 12.84 8.87 10.25
C THR A 88 12.50 10.34 10.00
N TYR A 89 13.52 11.18 9.88
CA TYR A 89 13.38 12.62 9.66
C TYR A 89 13.39 12.92 8.15
N VAL A 90 12.30 13.47 7.64
CA VAL A 90 12.08 13.71 6.21
C VAL A 90 12.27 15.19 5.91
N TYR A 91 13.34 15.53 5.16
CA TYR A 91 13.57 16.88 4.67
C TYR A 91 13.04 17.03 3.24
N VAL A 92 12.11 17.96 3.03
CA VAL A 92 11.57 18.26 1.70
C VAL A 92 12.37 19.39 1.06
N LYS A 93 13.33 19.02 0.21
CA LYS A 93 14.18 19.95 -0.53
C LYS A 93 13.40 20.74 -1.59
N SER A 94 12.51 20.07 -2.34
CA SER A 94 11.69 20.72 -3.37
C SER A 94 10.37 21.25 -2.79
N PRO A 95 10.15 22.57 -2.71
CA PRO A 95 8.99 23.14 -2.01
C PRO A 95 7.63 22.70 -2.59
N SER A 96 7.55 22.48 -3.90
CA SER A 96 6.34 22.01 -4.59
C SER A 96 5.85 20.63 -4.13
N LEU A 97 6.71 19.83 -3.48
CA LEU A 97 6.37 18.51 -2.97
C LEU A 97 5.87 18.52 -1.52
N LYS A 98 5.99 19.64 -0.78
CA LYS A 98 5.69 19.71 0.66
C LYS A 98 4.31 19.18 1.03
N SER A 99 3.28 19.55 0.28
CA SER A 99 1.90 19.13 0.56
C SER A 99 1.70 17.63 0.33
N TYR A 100 2.24 17.08 -0.77
CA TYR A 100 2.16 15.66 -1.08
C TYR A 100 2.92 14.81 -0.06
N THR A 101 4.13 15.24 0.32
CA THR A 101 4.93 14.56 1.33
C THR A 101 4.23 14.58 2.69
N LYS A 102 3.71 15.73 3.13
CA LYS A 102 2.98 15.84 4.40
C LYS A 102 1.76 14.91 4.43
N THR A 103 0.99 14.88 3.34
CA THR A 103 -0.14 13.95 3.20
C THR A 103 0.31 12.50 3.33
N ALA A 104 1.36 12.10 2.61
CA ALA A 104 1.85 10.73 2.64
C ALA A 104 2.39 10.29 4.02
N MET A 105 3.14 11.17 4.69
CA MET A 105 3.62 10.95 6.05
C MET A 105 2.43 10.76 7.02
N ASN A 106 1.42 11.61 6.91
CA ASN A 106 0.21 11.52 7.74
C ASN A 106 -0.57 10.24 7.48
N THR A 107 -0.68 9.80 6.22
CA THR A 107 -1.35 8.54 5.86
C THR A 107 -0.71 7.36 6.59
N TRP A 108 0.62 7.21 6.51
CA TRP A 108 1.33 6.13 7.20
C TRP A 108 1.28 6.27 8.71
N ASN A 109 1.53 7.48 9.24
CA ASN A 109 1.53 7.72 10.68
C ASN A 109 0.16 7.38 11.30
N LYS A 110 -0.93 7.79 10.64
CA LYS A 110 -2.31 7.47 11.07
C LYS A 110 -2.57 5.97 11.01
N ALA A 111 -2.24 5.32 9.89
CA ALA A 111 -2.51 3.89 9.72
C ALA A 111 -1.72 2.99 10.68
N LEU A 112 -0.54 3.45 11.10
CA LEU A 112 0.32 2.75 12.07
C LEU A 112 0.06 3.17 13.51
N GLY A 113 -0.78 4.18 13.74
CA GLY A 113 -1.07 4.72 15.08
C GLY A 113 0.13 5.36 15.77
N ARG A 114 1.17 5.78 15.01
CA ARG A 114 2.39 6.35 15.59
C ARG A 114 3.10 7.28 14.60
N LYS A 115 3.87 8.25 15.12
CA LYS A 115 4.68 9.16 14.30
C LYS A 115 5.97 8.46 13.85
N VAL A 116 5.92 7.80 12.69
CA VAL A 116 7.04 7.10 12.05
C VAL A 116 7.84 8.05 11.15
N PHE A 117 7.14 8.84 10.34
CA PHE A 117 7.74 9.89 9.54
C PHE A 117 7.57 11.24 10.23
N VAL A 118 8.67 11.94 10.44
CA VAL A 118 8.71 13.24 11.13
C VAL A 118 9.33 14.28 10.20
N THR A 119 8.87 15.52 10.25
CA THR A 119 9.48 16.60 9.47
C THR A 119 10.92 16.83 9.94
N GLY A 120 11.86 16.76 9.00
CA GLY A 120 13.27 17.09 9.18
C GLY A 120 13.63 18.45 8.58
N THR A 121 14.90 18.81 8.72
CA THR A 121 15.49 20.03 8.14
C THR A 121 16.68 19.67 7.25
N ALA A 122 17.21 20.64 6.51
CA ALA A 122 18.41 20.44 5.70
C ALA A 122 19.59 19.87 6.51
N ASN A 123 19.71 20.23 7.79
CA ASN A 123 20.80 19.79 8.67
C ASN A 123 20.44 18.59 9.55
N LYS A 124 19.15 18.23 9.66
CA LYS A 124 18.67 17.11 10.48
C LYS A 124 17.63 16.30 9.71
N HIS A 125 18.10 15.31 8.96
CA HIS A 125 17.26 14.41 8.19
C HIS A 125 17.94 13.05 7.98
N ASP A 126 17.10 12.06 7.67
CA ASP A 126 17.50 10.71 7.22
C ASP A 126 17.09 10.48 5.76
N LEU A 127 16.03 11.16 5.30
CA LEU A 127 15.47 11.04 3.96
C LEU A 127 15.24 12.42 3.34
N VAL A 128 15.81 12.65 2.15
CA VAL A 128 15.57 13.86 1.37
C VAL A 128 14.48 13.62 0.32
N VAL A 129 13.48 14.49 0.25
CA VAL A 129 12.47 14.48 -0.80
C VAL A 129 12.76 15.58 -1.81
N THR A 130 12.91 15.20 -3.08
CA THR A 130 13.27 16.12 -4.17
C THR A 130 12.55 15.76 -5.48
N ALA A 131 12.60 16.66 -6.46
CA ALA A 131 12.16 16.39 -7.82
C ALA A 131 13.35 16.40 -8.79
N ARG A 132 13.29 15.58 -9.84
CA ARG A 132 14.24 15.57 -10.97
C ARG A 132 13.52 15.17 -12.24
N ASN A 133 13.95 15.69 -13.39
CA ASN A 133 13.45 15.20 -14.67
C ASN A 133 13.97 13.77 -14.90
N ALA A 134 13.07 12.81 -15.06
CA ALA A 134 13.39 11.41 -15.38
C ALA A 134 12.71 10.93 -16.67
N GLY A 135 12.26 11.86 -17.52
CA GLY A 135 11.56 11.55 -18.78
C GLY A 135 10.39 10.59 -18.56
N THR A 136 10.40 9.46 -19.27
CA THR A 136 9.34 8.45 -19.25
C THR A 136 9.64 7.23 -18.37
N ALA A 137 10.69 7.26 -17.53
CA ALA A 137 11.14 6.08 -16.80
C ALA A 137 10.23 5.68 -15.62
N TRP A 138 10.04 6.58 -14.66
CA TRP A 138 9.30 6.32 -13.40
C TRP A 138 8.60 7.57 -12.88
N ASP A 139 7.67 7.41 -11.94
CA ASP A 139 6.93 8.51 -11.30
C ASP A 139 7.55 8.93 -9.96
N GLY A 140 7.95 7.93 -9.17
CA GLY A 140 8.70 8.06 -7.93
C GLY A 140 9.84 7.04 -7.88
N MET A 141 10.88 7.36 -7.10
CA MET A 141 11.98 6.44 -6.82
C MET A 141 12.54 6.74 -5.43
N ASN A 142 12.59 5.72 -4.58
CA ASN A 142 13.20 5.78 -3.26
C ASN A 142 14.42 4.85 -3.15
N ASN A 143 15.60 5.43 -2.89
CA ASN A 143 16.82 4.67 -2.66
C ASN A 143 17.23 4.56 -1.19
N GLY A 144 16.38 5.03 -0.27
CA GLY A 144 16.61 5.00 1.17
C GLY A 144 17.23 6.27 1.77
N LYS A 145 17.96 7.06 0.97
CA LYS A 145 18.50 8.38 1.35
C LYS A 145 17.77 9.52 0.66
N THR A 146 17.25 9.24 -0.53
CA THR A 146 16.54 10.21 -1.36
C THR A 146 15.31 9.57 -1.98
N LEU A 147 14.18 10.26 -1.84
CA LEU A 147 12.93 10.01 -2.54
C LEU A 147 12.80 11.07 -3.63
N THR A 148 12.89 10.65 -4.89
CA THR A 148 12.80 11.54 -6.06
C THR A 148 11.47 11.40 -6.76
N ILE A 149 10.81 12.52 -7.07
CA ILE A 149 9.65 12.58 -7.97
C ILE A 149 10.06 13.03 -9.36
N ASN A 150 9.47 12.42 -10.38
CA ASN A 150 9.71 12.80 -11.75
C ASN A 150 9.02 14.13 -12.09
N SER A 151 9.82 15.20 -12.21
CA SER A 151 9.31 16.54 -12.51
C SER A 151 8.71 16.67 -13.91
N TYR A 152 9.15 15.85 -14.89
CA TYR A 152 8.60 15.86 -16.25
C TYR A 152 7.10 15.50 -16.24
N ARG A 153 6.75 14.38 -15.62
CA ARG A 153 5.35 13.92 -15.50
C ARG A 153 4.54 14.74 -14.49
N LEU A 154 5.19 15.25 -13.43
CA LEU A 154 4.54 16.12 -12.45
C LEU A 154 4.02 17.42 -13.07
N ASN A 155 4.72 17.94 -14.08
CA ASN A 155 4.40 19.20 -14.74
C ASN A 155 3.56 19.03 -16.01
N ASP A 156 3.41 17.80 -16.52
CA ASP A 156 2.53 17.49 -17.65
C ASP A 156 1.06 17.41 -17.21
N ALA A 157 0.26 18.41 -17.61
CA ALA A 157 -1.17 18.48 -17.31
C ALA A 157 -2.01 17.39 -18.01
N SER A 158 -1.46 16.75 -19.05
CA SER A 158 -2.13 15.67 -19.79
C SER A 158 -1.83 14.29 -19.22
N TYR A 159 -0.70 14.11 -18.52
CA TYR A 159 -0.22 12.83 -18.02
C TYR A 159 -1.29 12.03 -17.28
N LEU A 160 -1.99 12.67 -16.33
CA LEU A 160 -2.97 12.01 -15.47
C LEU A 160 -4.21 11.51 -16.23
N LYS A 161 -4.56 12.14 -17.36
CA LYS A 161 -5.77 11.80 -18.14
C LYS A 161 -5.71 10.37 -18.69
N GLY A 162 -4.49 9.83 -18.88
CA GLY A 162 -4.26 8.47 -19.38
C GLY A 162 -4.18 7.39 -18.30
N LEU A 163 -4.23 7.76 -17.01
CA LEU A 163 -3.90 6.84 -15.90
C LEU A 163 -5.08 6.08 -15.31
N GLY A 164 -6.32 6.40 -15.68
CA GLY A 164 -7.50 5.68 -15.23
C GLY A 164 -7.35 4.17 -15.42
N ASN A 165 -7.35 3.41 -14.33
CA ASN A 165 -7.10 1.97 -14.34
C ASN A 165 -8.16 1.22 -13.52
N THR A 166 -9.26 0.91 -14.18
CA THR A 166 -10.43 0.18 -13.68
C THR A 166 -10.65 -1.11 -14.49
N ALA A 167 -11.53 -1.99 -14.02
CA ALA A 167 -11.92 -3.19 -14.77
C ALA A 167 -12.43 -2.84 -16.18
N LYS A 168 -13.23 -1.77 -16.30
CA LYS A 168 -13.74 -1.27 -17.59
C LYS A 168 -12.60 -0.84 -18.52
N THR A 169 -11.64 -0.05 -18.04
CA THR A 169 -10.51 0.38 -18.89
C THR A 169 -9.63 -0.77 -19.35
N ARG A 170 -9.42 -1.79 -18.50
CA ARG A 170 -8.67 -2.99 -18.88
C ARG A 170 -9.43 -3.85 -19.89
N SER A 171 -10.74 -4.02 -19.71
CA SER A 171 -11.59 -4.71 -20.70
C SER A 171 -11.55 -4.02 -22.07
N LEU A 172 -11.71 -2.69 -22.09
CA LEU A 172 -11.62 -1.90 -23.34
C LEU A 172 -10.23 -1.99 -23.97
N TYR A 173 -9.16 -2.00 -23.17
CA TYR A 173 -7.80 -2.21 -23.66
C TYR A 173 -7.64 -3.60 -24.29
N THR A 174 -8.11 -4.66 -23.64
CA THR A 174 -8.09 -6.02 -24.20
C THR A 174 -8.88 -6.11 -25.51
N GLN A 175 -10.05 -5.47 -25.58
CA GLN A 175 -10.85 -5.40 -26.82
C GLN A 175 -10.09 -4.67 -27.93
N TYR A 176 -9.43 -3.55 -27.60
CA TYR A 176 -8.62 -2.78 -28.54
C TYR A 176 -7.40 -3.57 -29.04
N MET A 177 -6.67 -4.24 -28.15
CA MET A 177 -5.53 -5.09 -28.53
C MET A 177 -5.97 -6.28 -29.39
N SER A 178 -7.12 -6.89 -29.08
CA SER A 178 -7.71 -7.95 -29.89
C SER A 178 -8.13 -7.43 -31.27
N PHE A 179 -8.65 -6.20 -31.34
CA PHE A 179 -8.91 -5.51 -32.59
C PHE A 179 -7.63 -5.31 -33.42
N LEU A 180 -6.56 -4.76 -32.83
CA LEU A 180 -5.29 -4.53 -33.52
C LEU A 180 -4.71 -5.83 -34.11
N SER A 181 -4.77 -6.92 -33.34
CA SER A 181 -4.31 -8.25 -33.78
C SER A 181 -5.12 -8.82 -34.96
N ARG A 182 -6.44 -8.54 -35.02
CA ARG A 182 -7.25 -8.92 -36.19
C ARG A 182 -6.98 -8.00 -37.38
N TYR A 183 -6.92 -6.69 -37.13
CA TYR A 183 -6.70 -5.68 -38.16
C TYR A 183 -5.39 -5.91 -38.91
N SER A 184 -4.31 -6.27 -38.22
CA SER A 184 -3.01 -6.54 -38.83
C SER A 184 -2.98 -7.75 -39.77
N LYS A 185 -3.98 -8.64 -39.70
CA LYS A 185 -4.11 -9.83 -40.56
C LYS A 185 -5.00 -9.60 -41.78
N LEU A 186 -5.67 -8.45 -41.87
CA LEU A 186 -6.55 -8.13 -42.99
C LEU A 186 -5.74 -7.70 -44.21
N THR A 187 -5.89 -8.43 -45.32
CA THR A 187 -5.28 -8.10 -46.61
C THR A 187 -6.21 -7.33 -47.54
N ASN A 188 -7.54 -7.43 -47.33
CA ASN A 188 -8.55 -6.77 -48.15
C ASN A 188 -8.84 -5.33 -47.70
N ASN A 189 -8.70 -4.35 -48.61
CA ASN A 189 -8.89 -2.93 -48.30
C ASN A 189 -10.31 -2.56 -47.82
N LYS A 190 -11.36 -3.13 -48.39
CA LYS A 190 -12.74 -2.88 -47.97
C LYS A 190 -12.98 -3.39 -46.54
N ALA A 191 -12.46 -4.57 -46.22
CA ALA A 191 -12.51 -5.13 -44.86
C ALA A 191 -11.66 -4.33 -43.86
N ARG A 192 -10.52 -3.78 -44.28
CA ARG A 192 -9.68 -2.90 -43.46
C ARG A 192 -10.40 -1.60 -43.11
N VAL A 193 -11.01 -0.92 -44.08
CA VAL A 193 -11.75 0.33 -43.83
C VAL A 193 -12.91 0.09 -42.86
N ALA A 194 -13.71 -0.96 -43.08
CA ALA A 194 -14.81 -1.31 -42.18
C ALA A 194 -14.32 -1.61 -40.75
N SER A 195 -13.21 -2.35 -40.63
CA SER A 195 -12.62 -2.68 -39.33
C SER A 195 -12.02 -1.46 -38.63
N TYR A 196 -11.39 -0.54 -39.36
CA TYR A 196 -10.75 0.66 -38.81
C TYR A 196 -11.70 1.51 -37.96
N ASN A 197 -12.92 1.74 -38.47
CA ASN A 197 -13.94 2.51 -37.75
C ASN A 197 -14.31 1.89 -36.39
N GLN A 198 -14.38 0.55 -36.32
CA GLN A 198 -14.60 -0.16 -35.07
C GLN A 198 -13.42 0.01 -34.10
N GLY A 199 -12.19 -0.02 -34.61
CA GLY A 199 -10.98 0.25 -33.84
C GLY A 199 -10.96 1.64 -33.22
N VAL A 200 -11.25 2.66 -34.03
CA VAL A 200 -11.35 4.07 -33.58
C VAL A 200 -12.42 4.21 -32.51
N LYS A 201 -13.61 3.60 -32.70
CA LYS A 201 -14.68 3.61 -31.70
C LYS A 201 -14.24 3.01 -30.37
N THR A 202 -13.61 1.82 -30.38
CA THR A 202 -13.12 1.17 -29.16
C THR A 202 -12.01 1.97 -28.49
N TYR A 203 -11.08 2.54 -29.26
CA TYR A 203 -10.00 3.38 -28.73
C TYR A 203 -10.53 4.67 -28.08
N ASN A 204 -11.48 5.36 -28.73
CA ASN A 204 -12.11 6.55 -28.17
C ASN A 204 -12.90 6.23 -26.89
N ALA A 205 -13.59 5.09 -26.84
CA ALA A 205 -14.24 4.62 -25.62
C ALA A 205 -13.22 4.34 -24.49
N LEU A 206 -12.06 3.75 -24.82
CA LEU A 206 -10.96 3.55 -23.88
C LEU A 206 -10.42 4.88 -23.33
N LEU A 207 -10.14 5.85 -24.20
CA LEU A 207 -9.66 7.17 -23.81
C LEU A 207 -10.66 7.91 -22.91
N ALA A 208 -11.94 7.89 -23.28
CA ALA A 208 -13.01 8.49 -22.48
C ALA A 208 -13.10 7.82 -21.10
N ALA A 209 -13.05 6.48 -21.04
CA ALA A 209 -13.08 5.74 -19.77
C ALA A 209 -11.86 6.01 -18.89
N LYS A 210 -10.65 6.11 -19.48
CA LYS A 210 -9.42 6.48 -18.76
C LYS A 210 -9.50 7.89 -18.19
N LYS A 211 -9.96 8.85 -19.00
CA LYS A 211 -10.14 10.24 -18.58
C LYS A 211 -11.17 10.37 -17.46
N ALA A 212 -12.30 9.66 -17.55
CA ALA A 212 -13.34 9.65 -16.52
C ALA A 212 -12.86 9.06 -15.19
N ALA A 213 -11.95 8.08 -15.24
CA ALA A 213 -11.38 7.43 -14.05
C ALA A 213 -10.01 8.02 -13.63
N ALA A 214 -9.58 9.14 -14.25
CA ALA A 214 -8.29 9.74 -13.96
C ALA A 214 -8.25 10.31 -12.53
N PRO A 215 -7.15 10.12 -11.79
CA PRO A 215 -7.01 10.70 -10.46
C PRO A 215 -6.76 12.22 -10.56
N THR A 216 -7.09 12.96 -9.50
CA THR A 216 -6.64 14.34 -9.36
C THR A 216 -5.13 14.39 -9.15
N LYS A 217 -4.49 15.52 -9.49
CA LYS A 217 -3.05 15.73 -9.28
C LYS A 217 -2.65 15.50 -7.82
N SER A 218 -3.43 16.03 -6.88
CA SER A 218 -3.16 15.85 -5.45
C SER A 218 -3.27 14.39 -5.01
N ASN A 219 -4.31 13.68 -5.44
CA ASN A 219 -4.48 12.27 -5.09
C ASN A 219 -3.34 11.41 -5.64
N TYR A 220 -3.00 11.58 -6.91
CA TYR A 220 -2.00 10.76 -7.57
C TYR A 220 -0.60 10.97 -7.00
N TRP A 221 -0.12 12.21 -6.92
CA TRP A 221 1.24 12.47 -6.44
C TRP A 221 1.41 12.22 -4.94
N SER A 222 0.35 12.40 -4.14
CA SER A 222 0.35 11.94 -2.75
C SER A 222 0.36 10.41 -2.68
N ALA A 223 -0.34 9.70 -3.56
CA ALA A 223 -0.33 8.24 -3.62
C ALA A 223 1.07 7.69 -4.00
N ILE A 224 1.75 8.31 -4.97
CA ILE A 224 3.14 7.98 -5.30
C ILE A 224 4.04 8.19 -4.08
N MET A 225 3.91 9.31 -3.37
CA MET A 225 4.64 9.53 -2.12
C MET A 225 4.34 8.46 -1.06
N VAL A 226 3.09 8.05 -0.87
CA VAL A 226 2.72 6.97 0.06
C VAL A 226 3.39 5.65 -0.36
N HIS A 227 3.38 5.31 -1.65
CA HIS A 227 4.05 4.13 -2.20
C HIS A 227 5.54 4.13 -1.88
N GLU A 228 6.24 5.22 -2.23
CA GLU A 228 7.67 5.33 -2.00
C GLU A 228 8.04 5.31 -0.51
N LEU A 229 7.23 5.93 0.36
CA LEU A 229 7.41 5.81 1.81
C LEU A 229 7.13 4.38 2.33
N GLY A 230 6.27 3.61 1.65
CA GLY A 230 6.09 2.18 1.93
C GLY A 230 7.38 1.38 1.74
N HIS A 231 8.20 1.73 0.73
CA HIS A 231 9.54 1.14 0.58
C HIS A 231 10.48 1.50 1.74
N SER A 232 10.41 2.72 2.28
CA SER A 232 11.14 3.08 3.50
C SER A 232 10.74 2.17 4.68
N LEU A 233 9.47 1.76 4.76
CA LEU A 233 8.96 0.81 5.76
C LEU A 233 9.28 -0.65 5.44
N GLY A 234 10.22 -0.93 4.53
CA GLY A 234 10.63 -2.28 4.17
C GLY A 234 9.56 -3.07 3.41
N LEU A 235 8.59 -2.40 2.77
CA LEU A 235 7.62 -3.07 1.90
C LEU A 235 8.17 -3.23 0.49
N ASN A 236 7.91 -4.38 -0.13
CA ASN A 236 8.00 -4.51 -1.58
C ASN A 236 6.61 -4.54 -2.22
N HIS A 237 6.57 -4.63 -3.54
CA HIS A 237 5.35 -4.60 -4.32
C HIS A 237 4.40 -5.76 -4.03
N THR A 238 3.13 -5.54 -4.38
CA THR A 238 2.09 -6.56 -4.43
C THR A 238 1.45 -6.61 -5.83
N PRO A 239 0.79 -7.73 -6.19
CA PRO A 239 0.01 -7.82 -7.42
C PRO A 239 -1.43 -7.35 -7.24
N TYR A 240 -1.78 -6.63 -6.17
CA TYR A 240 -3.17 -6.25 -5.90
C TYR A 240 -3.38 -4.76 -6.15
N LEU A 241 -4.23 -4.43 -7.11
CA LEU A 241 -4.59 -3.07 -7.51
C LEU A 241 -5.12 -2.25 -6.32
N THR A 242 -5.73 -2.91 -5.35
CA THR A 242 -6.27 -2.31 -4.13
C THR A 242 -5.22 -1.89 -3.10
N ASP A 243 -3.97 -2.32 -3.26
CA ASP A 243 -2.86 -1.90 -2.39
C ASP A 243 -2.15 -0.67 -2.93
N ILE A 244 -1.62 0.16 -2.04
CA ILE A 244 -0.77 1.27 -2.48
C ILE A 244 0.54 0.74 -3.08
N MET A 245 1.01 -0.42 -2.60
CA MET A 245 2.23 -1.08 -3.05
C MET A 245 2.05 -1.88 -4.35
N TYR A 246 0.94 -1.69 -5.08
CA TYR A 246 0.72 -2.39 -6.36
C TYR A 246 1.85 -2.12 -7.36
N ALA A 247 2.35 -3.20 -7.98
CA ALA A 247 3.10 -3.14 -9.23
C ALA A 247 2.59 -4.19 -10.22
N GLU A 248 2.65 -3.86 -11.50
CA GLU A 248 2.15 -4.74 -12.57
C GLU A 248 2.95 -6.05 -12.68
N LYS A 249 4.25 -6.02 -12.39
CA LYS A 249 5.15 -7.17 -12.48
C LYS A 249 5.99 -7.33 -11.21
N SER A 250 6.31 -8.58 -10.88
CA SER A 250 7.14 -8.95 -9.72
C SER A 250 8.60 -8.54 -9.84
N ASN A 251 9.09 -8.42 -11.07
CA ASN A 251 10.40 -7.90 -11.40
C ASN A 251 10.19 -6.83 -12.47
N ASN A 252 10.54 -5.58 -12.13
CA ASN A 252 10.50 -4.46 -13.05
C ASN A 252 11.88 -4.10 -13.62
N GLY A 253 12.90 -4.96 -13.40
CA GLY A 253 14.27 -4.76 -13.87
C GLY A 253 15.06 -3.67 -13.13
N LEU A 254 14.45 -2.99 -12.16
CA LEU A 254 15.05 -1.86 -11.44
C LEU A 254 15.48 -2.20 -10.01
N THR A 255 15.02 -3.34 -9.47
CA THR A 255 15.46 -3.88 -8.19
C THR A 255 15.77 -5.36 -8.37
N ALA A 256 16.83 -5.87 -7.72
CA ALA A 256 17.10 -7.30 -7.69
C ALA A 256 15.81 -8.02 -7.29
N ALA A 257 15.45 -9.08 -8.02
CA ALA A 257 14.25 -9.86 -7.72
C ALA A 257 14.23 -10.14 -6.23
N VAL A 258 13.20 -9.64 -5.54
CA VAL A 258 12.91 -10.15 -4.21
C VAL A 258 12.78 -11.65 -4.40
N ALA A 259 13.32 -12.44 -3.47
CA ALA A 259 12.87 -13.82 -3.31
C ALA A 259 11.41 -13.78 -2.80
N GLY A 260 10.51 -13.19 -3.58
CA GLY A 260 9.10 -13.04 -3.30
C GLY A 260 8.43 -14.39 -3.39
N LYS A 261 7.23 -14.48 -2.83
CA LYS A 261 6.46 -15.71 -2.75
C LYS A 261 6.25 -16.35 -4.11
N TYR A 262 5.98 -15.55 -5.14
CA TYR A 262 5.74 -15.98 -6.52
C TYR A 262 6.03 -14.83 -7.50
N ALA A 263 6.31 -15.18 -8.76
CA ALA A 263 6.36 -14.22 -9.86
C ALA A 263 4.95 -13.83 -10.32
N TRP A 264 4.78 -12.60 -10.82
CA TRP A 264 3.52 -12.17 -11.44
C TRP A 264 3.78 -11.20 -12.60
N THR A 265 2.88 -11.22 -13.58
CA THR A 265 2.93 -10.39 -14.79
C THR A 265 1.69 -9.51 -14.95
N GLY A 266 0.78 -9.54 -13.97
CA GLY A 266 -0.43 -8.72 -13.94
C GLY A 266 -1.11 -8.76 -12.57
N PRO A 267 -2.23 -8.03 -12.41
CA PRO A 267 -2.94 -7.96 -11.15
C PRO A 267 -3.69 -9.25 -10.81
N LYS A 268 -3.73 -9.62 -9.52
CA LYS A 268 -4.51 -10.77 -9.01
C LYS A 268 -5.99 -10.42 -8.75
N ASP A 269 -6.29 -9.15 -8.50
CA ASP A 269 -7.65 -8.62 -8.31
C ASP A 269 -8.11 -7.86 -9.57
N THR A 270 -8.17 -8.55 -10.71
CA THR A 270 -8.44 -7.98 -12.04
C THR A 270 -9.74 -7.21 -12.18
N ASN A 271 -10.67 -7.34 -11.23
CA ASN A 271 -11.94 -6.60 -11.20
C ASN A 271 -11.86 -5.30 -10.38
N ALA A 272 -10.79 -5.07 -9.61
CA ALA A 272 -10.64 -3.88 -8.77
C ALA A 272 -10.13 -2.65 -9.55
N SER A 273 -10.29 -1.45 -9.00
CA SER A 273 -9.63 -0.26 -9.55
C SER A 273 -8.29 -0.03 -8.86
N ARG A 274 -7.27 0.41 -9.61
CA ARG A 274 -5.96 0.74 -9.05
C ARG A 274 -6.11 1.84 -8.01
N LEU A 275 -5.50 1.64 -6.85
CA LEU A 275 -5.43 2.64 -5.81
C LEU A 275 -4.49 3.77 -6.25
N MET A 276 -5.07 4.94 -6.49
CA MET A 276 -4.34 6.15 -6.93
C MET A 276 -4.67 7.35 -6.03
N LYS A 277 -4.92 7.08 -4.75
CA LYS A 277 -5.23 8.06 -3.69
C LYS A 277 -4.37 7.76 -2.45
N PRO A 278 -4.09 8.74 -1.59
CA PRO A 278 -3.16 8.59 -0.46
C PRO A 278 -3.77 7.82 0.72
N THR A 279 -4.11 6.56 0.50
CA THR A 279 -4.59 5.62 1.50
C THR A 279 -3.77 4.33 1.42
N VAL A 280 -3.82 3.52 2.47
CA VAL A 280 -3.15 2.22 2.55
C VAL A 280 -4.16 1.13 2.81
N SER A 281 -3.96 -0.07 2.24
CA SER A 281 -4.84 -1.21 2.49
C SER A 281 -4.51 -1.86 3.84
N SER A 282 -5.41 -2.72 4.34
CA SER A 282 -5.11 -3.52 5.53
C SER A 282 -3.91 -4.47 5.32
N ARG A 283 -3.65 -4.90 4.08
CA ARG A 283 -2.48 -5.71 3.71
C ARG A 283 -1.20 -4.89 3.82
N ASP A 284 -1.20 -3.66 3.28
CA ASP A 284 -0.07 -2.72 3.39
C ASP A 284 0.28 -2.47 4.87
N VAL A 285 -0.73 -2.22 5.70
CA VAL A 285 -0.56 -1.96 7.14
C VAL A 285 -0.04 -3.19 7.89
N SER A 286 -0.61 -4.38 7.67
CA SER A 286 -0.14 -5.61 8.32
C SER A 286 1.30 -5.93 7.94
N ARG A 287 1.68 -5.74 6.68
CA ARG A 287 3.07 -5.92 6.23
C ARG A 287 4.00 -4.88 6.85
N ALA A 288 3.59 -3.63 6.97
CA ALA A 288 4.41 -2.59 7.62
C ALA A 288 4.63 -2.92 9.10
N LYS A 289 3.60 -3.41 9.80
CA LYS A 289 3.73 -3.91 11.19
C LYS A 289 4.66 -5.11 11.29
N LEU A 290 4.62 -6.03 10.32
CA LEU A 290 5.57 -7.13 10.27
C LEU A 290 7.01 -6.63 10.05
N ALA A 291 7.21 -5.67 9.14
CA ALA A 291 8.51 -5.04 8.91
C ALA A 291 9.09 -4.41 10.18
N TYR A 292 8.26 -3.72 10.96
CA TYR A 292 8.62 -3.19 12.28
C TYR A 292 9.09 -4.31 13.24
N LYS A 293 8.31 -5.40 13.35
CA LYS A 293 8.67 -6.56 14.19
C LYS A 293 9.97 -7.24 13.73
N MET A 294 10.28 -7.16 12.44
CA MET A 294 11.52 -7.64 11.84
C MET A 294 12.66 -6.61 11.90
N GLY A 295 12.48 -5.44 12.52
CA GLY A 295 13.52 -4.40 12.63
C GLY A 295 13.93 -3.77 11.29
N LEU A 296 13.04 -3.78 10.29
CA LEU A 296 13.28 -3.11 9.01
C LEU A 296 13.08 -1.60 9.09
N TRP A 297 12.29 -1.13 10.06
CA TRP A 297 12.13 0.27 10.41
C TRP A 297 11.75 0.40 11.88
#